data_AF-D5BJ23-F1
#
_entry.id   AF-D5BJ23-F1
#
_cell.length_a   1.000
_cell.length_b   1.000
_cell.length_c   1.000
_cell.angle_alpha   90.00
_cell.angle_beta   90.00
_cell.angle_gamma   90.00
#
_symmetry.space_group_name_H-M   'P 1'
#
loop_
_entity.id
_entity.type
_entity.pdbx_description
1 polymer ?
#
loop_
_entity_poly.entity_id
_entity_poly.type
_entity_poly.pdbx_seq_one_letter_code
_entity_poly.pdbx_strand_id
1 'polypeptide(L)'
;MIVPGLEIKQSIGMTREKNDKGDAKRIALYSYEKRDRLEPHVPSSESTVKLKRLFSLRERMVKQRAGYKMSLKEQSEILSKTENKLLLKVQKELIKYLTKEIDIIEKEIKTIVTEDEGLKNQYELIT
;
A
#
# COMPACT_ATOMS: atom_id res chain seq x y z
N MET A 1 10.87 -18.11 2.72
CA MET A 1 11.91 -17.76 1.73
C MET A 1 11.18 -17.34 0.46
N ILE A 2 11.48 -16.19 -0.12
CA ILE A 2 10.88 -15.77 -1.40
C ILE A 2 12.04 -15.62 -2.37
N VAL A 3 12.13 -16.54 -3.33
CA VAL A 3 13.11 -16.48 -4.43
C VAL A 3 12.34 -16.24 -5.72
N PRO A 4 12.76 -15.28 -6.58
CA PRO A 4 12.13 -15.08 -7.87
C PRO A 4 12.13 -16.38 -8.69
N GLY A 5 10.97 -16.80 -9.19
CA GLY A 5 10.86 -18.03 -9.99
C GLY A 5 11.71 -18.01 -11.27
N LEU A 6 12.07 -16.81 -11.75
CA LEU A 6 12.98 -16.63 -12.87
C LEU A 6 14.43 -17.03 -12.52
N GLU A 7 14.88 -16.73 -11.30
CA GLU A 7 16.22 -17.08 -10.81
C GLU A 7 16.37 -18.60 -10.68
N ILE A 8 15.36 -19.26 -10.13
CA ILE A 8 15.31 -20.72 -10.03
C ILE A 8 15.36 -21.35 -11.44
N LYS A 9 14.62 -20.80 -12.40
CA LYS A 9 14.63 -21.28 -13.80
C LYS A 9 15.97 -21.05 -14.51
N GLN A 10 16.62 -19.91 -14.29
CA GLN A 10 17.89 -19.59 -14.92
C GLN A 10 19.06 -20.42 -14.36
N SER A 11 18.97 -20.87 -13.11
CA SER A 11 20.01 -21.68 -12.49
C SER A 11 20.20 -23.09 -13.08
N ILE A 12 19.27 -23.57 -13.92
CA ILE A 12 19.20 -24.97 -14.37
C ILE A 12 19.30 -25.13 -15.91
N GLY A 13 19.16 -24.05 -16.69
CA GLY A 13 19.19 -24.08 -18.16
C GLY A 13 17.84 -24.45 -18.84
N MET A 14 17.79 -24.46 -20.17
CA MET A 14 16.55 -24.71 -20.93
C MET A 14 16.04 -26.15 -20.76
N THR A 15 14.90 -26.33 -20.09
CA THR A 15 14.23 -27.64 -19.94
C THR A 15 12.87 -27.63 -20.65
N ARG A 16 12.55 -28.68 -21.42
CA ARG A 16 11.32 -28.79 -22.22
C ARG A 16 10.08 -29.24 -21.43
N GLU A 17 10.23 -29.62 -20.15
CA GLU A 17 9.16 -30.29 -19.39
C GLU A 17 8.53 -29.37 -18.33
N LYS A 18 7.35 -28.84 -18.67
CA LYS A 18 6.49 -28.05 -17.78
C LYS A 18 5.52 -29.00 -17.07
N ASN A 19 5.86 -29.43 -15.85
CA ASN A 19 5.02 -30.29 -15.00
C ASN A 19 5.16 -29.82 -13.53
N ASP A 20 4.03 -29.67 -12.83
CA ASP A 20 3.98 -29.16 -11.44
C ASP A 20 4.80 -30.02 -10.47
N LYS A 21 4.83 -31.34 -10.67
CA LYS A 21 5.70 -32.25 -9.88
C LYS A 21 7.18 -31.98 -10.13
N GLY A 22 7.52 -31.63 -11.37
CA GLY A 22 8.89 -31.25 -11.74
C GLY A 22 9.28 -29.93 -11.10
N ASP A 23 8.39 -28.93 -11.12
CA ASP A 23 8.64 -27.63 -10.47
C ASP A 23 8.78 -27.77 -8.95
N ALA A 24 7.94 -28.58 -8.30
CA ALA A 24 8.07 -28.85 -6.87
C ALA A 24 9.43 -29.47 -6.50
N LYS A 25 9.88 -30.47 -7.27
CA LYS A 25 11.20 -31.09 -7.08
C LYS A 25 12.33 -30.09 -7.31
N ARG A 26 12.21 -29.23 -8.34
CA ARG A 26 13.20 -28.18 -8.65
C ARG A 26 13.32 -27.17 -7.53
N ILE A 27 12.20 -26.67 -7.01
CA ILE A 27 12.17 -25.72 -5.90
C ILE A 27 12.80 -26.34 -4.66
N ALA A 28 12.48 -27.61 -4.34
CA ALA A 28 13.05 -28.31 -3.20
C ALA A 28 14.57 -28.49 -3.31
N LEU A 29 15.07 -28.91 -4.49
CA LEU A 29 16.49 -29.10 -4.72
C LEU A 29 17.26 -27.77 -4.62
N TYR A 30 16.77 -26.73 -5.31
CA TYR A 30 17.37 -25.39 -5.25
C TYR A 30 17.42 -24.84 -3.83
N SER A 31 16.32 -25.00 -3.08
CA SER A 31 16.23 -24.55 -1.69
C SER A 31 17.18 -25.32 -0.77
N TYR A 32 17.37 -26.62 -1.02
CA TYR A 32 18.30 -27.47 -0.26
C TYR A 32 19.76 -27.14 -0.56
N GLU A 33 20.12 -26.97 -1.83
CA GLU A 33 21.49 -26.63 -2.27
C GLU A 33 21.94 -25.27 -1.77
N LYS A 34 21.03 -24.28 -1.76
CA LYS A 34 21.33 -22.92 -1.32
C LYS A 34 20.90 -22.65 0.12
N ARG A 35 20.54 -23.66 0.91
CA ARG A 35 20.01 -23.50 2.28
C ARG A 35 20.91 -22.67 3.19
N ASP A 36 22.23 -22.78 3.03
CA ASP A 36 23.21 -22.08 3.86
C ASP A 36 23.31 -20.58 3.51
N ARG A 37 22.74 -20.17 2.36
CA ARG A 37 22.71 -18.79 1.87
C ARG A 37 21.30 -18.22 1.81
N LEU A 38 20.28 -19.05 1.91
CA LEU A 38 18.89 -18.65 1.79
C LEU A 38 18.32 -18.34 3.17
N GLU A 39 18.07 -17.06 3.42
CA GLU A 39 17.42 -16.63 4.65
C GLU A 39 15.92 -16.96 4.63
N PRO A 40 15.37 -17.48 5.74
CA PRO A 40 13.92 -17.58 5.90
C PRO A 40 13.27 -16.22 5.70
N HIS A 41 12.15 -16.20 4.97
CA HIS A 41 11.41 -14.94 4.82
C HIS A 41 10.73 -14.67 6.16
N VAL A 42 11.16 -13.62 6.85
CA VAL A 42 10.48 -13.16 8.06
C VAL A 42 9.15 -12.53 7.63
N PRO A 43 8.00 -13.03 8.10
CA PRO A 43 6.72 -12.42 7.80
C PRO A 43 6.74 -10.94 8.22
N SER A 44 6.07 -10.08 7.43
CA SER A 44 5.97 -8.65 7.75
C SER A 44 5.48 -8.47 9.18
N SER A 45 6.15 -7.62 9.96
CA SER A 45 5.75 -7.33 11.34
C SER A 45 4.29 -6.88 11.39
N GLU A 46 3.61 -7.13 12.51
CA GLU A 46 2.22 -6.70 12.70
C GLU A 46 2.07 -5.19 12.45
N SER A 47 3.07 -4.40 12.87
CA SER A 47 3.21 -2.97 12.59
C SER A 47 3.21 -2.66 11.09
N THR A 48 3.92 -3.44 10.27
CA THR A 48 3.96 -3.27 8.81
C THR A 48 2.60 -3.55 8.16
N VAL A 49 1.90 -4.59 8.63
CA VAL A 49 0.56 -4.93 8.14
C VAL A 49 -0.45 -3.84 8.52
N LYS A 50 -0.39 -3.35 9.77
CA LYS A 50 -1.21 -2.23 10.25
C LYS A 50 -0.94 -0.96 9.42
N LEU A 51 0.32 -0.62 9.17
CA LEU A 51 0.70 0.51 8.33
C LEU A 51 0.17 0.42 6.92
N LYS A 52 0.30 -0.74 6.25
CA LYS A 52 -0.25 -0.94 4.91
C LYS A 52 -1.74 -0.62 4.86
N ARG A 53 -2.51 -1.09 5.83
CA ARG A 53 -3.95 -0.81 5.93
C ARG A 53 -4.24 0.68 6.11
N LEU A 54 -3.49 1.36 6.99
CA LEU A 54 -3.63 2.80 7.22
C LEU A 54 -3.26 3.63 5.99
N PHE A 55 -2.19 3.29 5.28
CA PHE A 55 -1.80 3.95 4.03
C PHE A 55 -2.87 3.79 2.95
N SER A 56 -3.40 2.57 2.77
CA SER A 56 -4.51 2.34 1.82
C SER A 56 -5.76 3.13 2.17
N LEU A 57 -6.09 3.25 3.47
CA LEU A 57 -7.22 4.06 3.92
C LEU A 57 -7.00 5.55 3.65
N ARG A 58 -5.82 6.09 4.01
CA ARG A 58 -5.44 7.47 3.73
C ARG A 58 -5.55 7.79 2.24
N GLU A 59 -4.99 6.94 1.38
CA GLU A 59 -5.02 7.15 -0.07
C GLU A 59 -6.45 7.24 -0.59
N ARG A 60 -7.33 6.35 -0.13
CA ARG A 60 -8.76 6.36 -0.49
C ARG A 60 -9.43 7.67 -0.06
N MET A 61 -9.20 8.12 1.17
CA MET A 61 -9.79 9.36 1.69
C MET A 61 -9.27 10.60 0.96
N VAL A 62 -7.98 10.64 0.62
CA VAL A 62 -7.39 11.72 -0.19
C VAL A 62 -8.06 11.80 -1.56
N LYS A 63 -8.27 10.65 -2.23
CA LYS A 63 -8.97 10.58 -3.52
C LYS A 63 -10.43 11.06 -3.40
N GLN A 64 -11.16 10.62 -2.38
CA GLN A 64 -12.53 11.08 -2.13
C GLN A 64 -12.60 12.59 -1.89
N ARG A 65 -11.69 13.14 -1.06
CA ARG A 65 -11.60 14.57 -0.80
C ARG A 65 -11.30 15.37 -2.07
N ALA A 66 -10.39 14.87 -2.91
CA ALA A 66 -10.08 15.49 -4.19
C ALA A 66 -11.29 15.48 -5.14
N GLY A 67 -12.03 14.37 -5.19
CA GLY A 67 -13.28 14.26 -5.95
C GLY A 67 -14.30 15.31 -5.52
N TYR A 68 -14.59 15.42 -4.22
CA TYR A 68 -15.51 16.46 -3.72
C TYR A 68 -15.02 17.88 -3.99
N LYS A 69 -13.71 18.15 -3.90
CA LYS A 69 -13.16 19.47 -4.26
C LYS A 69 -13.39 19.82 -5.73
N MET A 70 -13.21 18.85 -6.62
CA MET A 70 -13.42 19.02 -8.06
C MET A 70 -14.90 19.25 -8.37
N SER A 71 -15.78 18.38 -7.87
CA SER A 71 -17.23 18.53 -8.06
C SER A 71 -17.75 19.85 -7.50
N LEU A 72 -17.28 20.27 -6.32
CA LEU A 72 -17.67 21.54 -5.73
C LEU A 72 -17.25 22.72 -6.61
N LYS A 73 -16.06 22.69 -7.21
CA LYS A 73 -15.58 23.74 -8.10
C LYS A 73 -16.49 23.86 -9.32
N GLU A 74 -16.65 22.77 -10.07
CA GLU A 74 -17.46 22.71 -11.29
C GLU A 74 -18.91 23.15 -11.04
N GLN A 75 -19.54 22.60 -10.00
CA GLN A 75 -20.91 22.93 -9.65
C GLN A 75 -21.06 24.37 -9.19
N SER A 76 -20.06 24.95 -8.52
CA SER A 76 -20.12 26.35 -8.09
C SER A 76 -19.94 27.37 -9.22
N GLU A 77 -19.37 26.95 -10.35
CA GLU A 77 -19.21 27.73 -11.57
C GLU A 77 -20.48 27.66 -12.46
N ILE A 78 -21.14 26.50 -12.49
CA ILE A 78 -22.32 26.27 -13.34
C ILE A 78 -23.64 26.62 -12.63
N LEU A 79 -23.77 26.27 -11.35
CA LEU A 79 -25.04 26.37 -10.63
C LEU A 79 -25.20 27.70 -9.91
N SER A 80 -26.44 28.20 -9.91
CA SER A 80 -26.83 29.33 -9.07
C SER A 80 -26.59 29.02 -7.59
N LYS A 81 -25.70 29.80 -6.95
CA LYS A 81 -25.30 29.62 -5.55
C LYS A 81 -26.45 29.85 -4.56
N THR A 82 -27.46 30.62 -4.95
CA THR A 82 -28.64 30.92 -4.13
C THR A 82 -29.61 29.74 -4.09
N GLU A 83 -29.81 29.06 -5.22
CA GLU A 83 -30.73 27.93 -5.33
C GLU A 83 -30.10 26.61 -4.81
N ASN A 84 -28.79 26.44 -5.01
CA ASN A 84 -28.09 25.18 -4.70
C ASN A 84 -27.25 25.25 -3.41
N LYS A 85 -27.64 26.12 -2.47
CA LYS A 85 -26.88 26.39 -1.24
C LYS A 85 -26.63 25.14 -0.40
N LEU A 86 -27.63 24.26 -0.27
CA LEU A 86 -27.51 23.01 0.50
C LEU A 86 -26.49 22.06 -0.14
N LEU A 87 -26.57 21.88 -1.46
CA LEU A 87 -25.69 21.01 -2.24
C LEU A 87 -24.21 21.44 -2.12
N LEU A 88 -23.93 22.74 -2.23
CA LEU A 88 -22.57 23.27 -2.03
C LEU A 88 -22.12 23.18 -0.57
N LYS A 89 -23.03 23.40 0.40
CA LYS A 89 -22.72 23.33 1.83
C LYS A 89 -22.33 21.91 2.25
N VAL A 90 -23.10 20.89 1.88
CA VAL A 90 -22.84 19.50 2.26
C VAL A 90 -21.46 19.05 1.77
N GLN A 91 -21.12 19.35 0.51
CA GLN A 91 -19.81 19.00 -0.05
C GLN A 91 -18.65 19.70 0.68
N LYS A 92 -18.81 20.97 1.06
CA LYS A 92 -17.80 21.68 1.88
C LYS A 92 -17.60 21.03 3.24
N GLU A 93 -18.67 20.64 3.91
CA GLU A 93 -18.58 19.93 5.20
C GLU A 93 -17.90 18.56 5.05
N LEU A 94 -18.21 17.81 4.00
CA LEU A 94 -17.54 16.54 3.71
C LEU A 94 -16.03 16.73 3.46
N ILE A 95 -15.63 17.76 2.71
CA ILE A 95 -14.21 18.07 2.50
C ILE A 95 -13.51 18.38 3.84
N LYS A 96 -14.18 19.14 4.73
CA LYS A 96 -13.64 19.48 6.04
C LYS A 96 -13.52 18.24 6.93
N TYR A 97 -14.53 17.39 6.95
CA TYR A 97 -14.53 16.13 7.69
C TYR A 97 -13.41 15.21 7.20
N LEU A 98 -13.35 14.94 5.89
CA LEU A 98 -12.30 14.12 5.28
C LEU A 98 -10.90 14.65 5.58
N THR A 99 -10.72 15.97 5.63
CA THR A 99 -9.42 16.57 6.00
C THR A 99 -9.02 16.22 7.42
N LYS A 100 -9.95 16.35 8.39
CA LYS A 100 -9.68 15.98 9.78
C LYS A 100 -9.36 14.49 9.93
N GLU A 101 -10.11 13.62 9.27
CA GLU A 101 -9.88 12.18 9.34
C GLU A 101 -8.54 11.78 8.73
N ILE A 102 -8.14 12.42 7.61
CA ILE A 102 -6.81 12.22 7.02
C ILE A 102 -5.73 12.63 8.02
N ASP A 103 -5.87 13.77 8.70
CA ASP A 103 -4.89 14.24 9.68
C ASP A 103 -4.77 13.27 10.88
N ILE A 104 -5.88 12.67 11.32
CA ILE A 104 -5.88 11.64 12.38
C ILE A 104 -5.10 10.40 11.93
N ILE A 105 -5.38 9.91 10.72
CA ILE A 105 -4.68 8.74 10.16
C ILE A 105 -3.20 9.03 9.98
N GLU A 106 -2.82 10.23 9.52
CA GLU A 106 -1.42 10.61 9.36
C GLU A 106 -0.68 10.67 10.70
N LYS A 107 -1.34 11.10 11.77
CA LYS A 107 -0.76 11.05 13.12
C LYS A 107 -0.52 9.63 13.59
N GLU A 108 -1.50 8.74 13.42
CA GLU A 108 -1.37 7.33 13.80
C GLU A 108 -0.25 6.63 13.01
N ILE A 109 -0.14 6.92 11.70
CA ILE A 109 0.97 6.43 10.87
C ILE A 109 2.31 6.90 11.44
N LYS A 110 2.44 8.19 11.78
CA LYS A 110 3.67 8.73 12.38
C LYS A 110 4.01 8.05 13.71
N THR A 111 3.03 7.86 14.59
CA THR A 111 3.23 7.17 15.87
C THR A 111 3.81 5.77 15.66
N ILE A 112 3.20 4.96 14.79
CA ILE A 112 3.67 3.59 14.51
C ILE A 112 5.08 3.59 13.91
N VAL A 113 5.38 4.54 13.03
CA VAL A 113 6.73 4.67 12.44
C VAL A 113 7.76 5.09 13.48
N THR A 114 7.41 5.95 14.44
CA THR A 114 8.34 6.39 15.49
C THR A 114 8.59 5.34 16.57
N GLU A 115 7.63 4.44 16.80
CA GLU A 115 7.74 3.36 17.78
C GLU A 115 8.59 2.18 17.30
N ASP A 116 8.79 2.04 15.98
CA ASP A 116 9.59 0.98 15.38
C ASP A 116 10.84 1.56 14.71
N GLU A 117 12.00 1.40 15.37
CA GLU A 117 13.30 1.90 14.87
C GLU A 117 13.65 1.36 13.47
N GLY A 118 13.22 0.15 13.13
CA GLY A 118 13.43 -0.43 11.80
C GLY A 118 12.59 0.28 10.73
N LEU A 119 11.35 0.62 11.05
CA LEU A 119 10.46 1.39 10.17
C LEU A 119 10.88 2.84 10.06
N LYS A 120 11.38 3.46 11.12
CA LYS A 120 11.89 4.83 11.11
C LYS A 120 13.03 5.00 10.09
N ASN A 121 14.01 4.10 10.12
CA ASN A 121 15.12 4.10 9.16
C ASN A 121 14.63 3.95 7.71
N GLN A 122 13.63 3.08 7.48
CA GLN A 122 13.03 2.93 6.15
C GLN A 122 12.25 4.17 5.71
N TYR A 123 11.54 4.82 6.64
CA TYR A 123 10.76 6.03 6.35
C TYR A 123 11.64 7.22 6.00
N GLU A 124 12.76 7.42 6.71
CA GLU A 124 13.76 8.46 6.43
C GLU A 124 14.48 8.27 5.10
N LEU A 125 14.60 7.02 4.61
CA LEU A 125 15.20 6.75 3.30
C LEU A 125 14.26 7.02 2.12
N ILE A 126 12.95 7.02 2.36
CA ILE A 126 11.90 7.18 1.32
C ILE A 126 11.41 8.63 1.23
N THR A 127 11.45 9.37 2.34
CA THR A 127 10.94 10.74 2.48
C THR A 127 12.05 11.76 2.25
#